data_AF-A0A0H5CRH6-F1
#
_entry.id   AF-A0A0H5CRH6-F1
#
_cell.length_a   1.000
_cell.length_b   1.000
_cell.length_c   1.000
_cell.angle_alpha   90.00
_cell.angle_beta   90.00
_cell.angle_gamma   90.00
#
_symmetry.space_group_name_H-M   'P 1'
#
loop_
_entity.id
_entity.type
_entity.pdbx_description
1 polymer ?
#
loop_
_entity_poly.entity_id
_entity_poly.type
_entity_poly.pdbx_seq_one_letter_code
_entity_poly.pdbx_strand_id
1 'polypeptide(L)'
;MVRLFPAVAALMLLTAPLASAAPIDDAARELRTVAVWLDPAAKRTLDVAALTSAIGDAPIKIAILPAGPAVSEVSGLPRQLAVSLPGQTIAVIAGRYFYAGSEVLCDGEAGKAASGAINANETFLDANESSDLTKALTDFVTAVKAAPKCEGTAGRGDRYGATPATTDVAGVDDTTTVLPFVLGGVGLLVAGLAVWVTLTRGRARGRAQALRTDARALVDRLGAEVTDLPESHPGAARKHGEAAALLLGATTDVQFDAVRRTAVDGLVAARAARVELGLPAGAEIPELDHEPLSGPSRVTAD
;
A
#
# COMPACT_ATOMS: atom_id res chain seq x y z
N MET A 1 -44.36 -57.24 -26.25
CA MET A 1 -43.00 -56.68 -26.28
C MET A 1 -43.06 -55.28 -25.66
N VAL A 2 -42.69 -55.16 -24.39
CA VAL A 2 -42.72 -53.91 -23.63
C VAL A 2 -41.28 -53.37 -23.57
N ARG A 3 -41.04 -52.15 -24.06
CA ARG A 3 -39.75 -51.46 -23.95
C ARG A 3 -39.79 -50.53 -22.75
N LEU A 4 -38.95 -50.80 -21.74
CA LEU A 4 -38.64 -49.89 -20.64
C LEU A 4 -37.71 -48.77 -21.16
N PHE A 5 -38.04 -47.51 -20.85
CA PHE A 5 -37.12 -46.38 -20.89
C PHE A 5 -36.69 -46.04 -19.45
N PRO A 6 -35.38 -45.94 -19.13
CA PRO A 6 -34.95 -45.37 -17.86
C PRO A 6 -34.87 -43.84 -17.97
N ALA A 7 -35.54 -43.16 -17.06
CA ALA A 7 -35.40 -41.72 -16.85
C ALA A 7 -34.06 -41.44 -16.15
N VAL A 8 -33.14 -40.78 -16.86
CA VAL A 8 -31.90 -40.25 -16.30
C VAL A 8 -32.21 -38.90 -15.68
N ALA A 9 -32.31 -38.86 -14.35
CA ALA A 9 -32.37 -37.61 -13.59
C ALA A 9 -30.97 -36.98 -13.55
N ALA A 10 -30.75 -35.94 -14.34
CA ALA A 10 -29.54 -35.13 -14.31
C ALA A 10 -29.56 -34.23 -13.06
N LEU A 11 -28.79 -34.62 -12.04
CA LEU A 11 -28.54 -33.81 -10.85
C LEU A 11 -27.54 -32.70 -11.21
N MET A 12 -28.04 -31.52 -11.59
CA MET A 12 -27.20 -30.32 -11.73
C MET A 12 -26.78 -29.82 -10.35
N LEU A 13 -25.54 -30.11 -9.96
CA LEU A 13 -24.86 -29.48 -8.83
C LEU A 13 -24.57 -28.01 -9.19
N LEU A 14 -25.36 -27.09 -8.65
CA LEU A 14 -24.99 -25.67 -8.60
C LEU A 14 -23.79 -25.53 -7.65
N THR A 15 -22.58 -25.48 -8.19
CA THR A 15 -21.40 -24.98 -7.46
C THR A 15 -21.48 -23.47 -7.39
N ALA A 16 -22.06 -22.92 -6.33
CA ALA A 16 -21.96 -21.49 -6.05
C ALA A 16 -20.48 -21.15 -5.74
N PRO A 17 -19.90 -20.09 -6.34
CA PRO A 17 -18.58 -19.61 -5.93
C PRO A 17 -18.70 -19.04 -4.51
N LEU A 18 -18.03 -19.67 -3.56
CA LEU A 18 -17.90 -19.15 -2.20
C LEU A 18 -17.15 -17.82 -2.25
N ALA A 19 -17.81 -16.77 -1.76
CA ALA A 19 -17.26 -15.43 -1.67
C ALA A 19 -16.14 -15.34 -0.63
N SER A 20 -14.89 -15.24 -1.11
CA SER A 20 -13.77 -14.38 -0.68
C SER A 20 -13.54 -14.01 0.80
N ALA A 21 -13.47 -15.01 1.70
CA ALA A 21 -12.74 -14.88 2.98
C ALA A 21 -11.51 -15.83 3.09
N ALA A 22 -11.43 -16.84 2.21
CA ALA A 22 -10.44 -17.92 2.27
C ALA A 22 -8.94 -17.50 2.15
N PRO A 23 -8.52 -16.50 1.34
CA PRO A 23 -7.10 -16.33 1.05
C PRO A 23 -6.25 -15.95 2.26
N ILE A 24 -6.81 -15.20 3.22
CA ILE A 24 -6.07 -14.70 4.39
C ILE A 24 -5.90 -15.80 5.43
N ASP A 25 -6.99 -16.53 5.72
CA ASP A 25 -6.96 -17.65 6.66
C ASP A 25 -6.05 -18.79 6.16
N ASP A 26 -6.07 -19.03 4.85
CA ASP A 26 -5.17 -19.99 4.20
C ASP A 26 -3.72 -19.51 4.27
N ALA A 27 -3.43 -18.23 3.97
CA ALA A 27 -2.10 -17.65 4.15
C ALA A 27 -1.60 -17.77 5.60
N ALA A 28 -2.45 -17.43 6.57
CA ALA A 28 -2.12 -17.51 8.00
C ALA A 28 -1.82 -18.94 8.44
N ARG A 29 -2.61 -19.92 7.95
CA ARG A 29 -2.43 -21.34 8.25
C ARG A 29 -1.10 -21.85 7.68
N GLU A 30 -0.82 -21.58 6.42
CA GLU A 30 0.39 -22.08 5.74
C GLU A 30 1.66 -21.39 6.24
N LEU A 31 1.64 -20.08 6.48
CA LEU A 31 2.81 -19.34 6.96
C LEU A 31 3.28 -19.74 8.36
N ARG A 32 2.48 -20.50 9.12
CA ARG A 32 2.94 -21.14 10.37
C ARG A 32 4.04 -22.16 10.09
N THR A 33 3.96 -22.86 8.97
CA THR A 33 4.88 -23.94 8.60
C THR A 33 5.92 -23.51 7.57
N VAL A 34 5.58 -22.60 6.66
CA VAL A 34 6.49 -22.14 5.58
C VAL A 34 6.86 -20.67 5.74
N ALA A 35 8.00 -20.26 5.15
CA ALA A 35 8.44 -18.86 5.16
C ALA A 35 7.76 -18.03 4.05
N VAL A 36 7.44 -18.66 2.93
CA VAL A 36 6.86 -18.02 1.76
C VAL A 36 5.62 -18.80 1.35
N TRP A 37 4.51 -18.10 1.15
CA TRP A 37 3.28 -18.67 0.62
C TRP A 37 2.83 -17.86 -0.60
N LEU A 38 2.62 -18.57 -1.71
CA LEU A 38 2.11 -18.01 -2.97
C LEU A 38 0.73 -18.59 -3.21
N ASP A 39 -0.28 -17.73 -3.24
CA ASP A 39 -1.64 -18.11 -3.60
C ASP A 39 -1.65 -18.59 -5.07
N PRO A 40 -2.18 -19.80 -5.37
CA PRO A 40 -2.31 -20.30 -6.74
C PRO A 40 -3.09 -19.35 -7.68
N ALA A 41 -4.02 -18.56 -7.15
CA ALA A 41 -4.79 -17.58 -7.91
C ALA A 41 -3.99 -16.31 -8.23
N ALA A 42 -2.82 -16.09 -7.62
CA ALA A 42 -2.05 -14.88 -7.81
C ALA A 42 -1.47 -14.73 -9.22
N LYS A 43 -1.30 -15.86 -9.94
CA LYS A 43 -0.70 -15.91 -11.29
C LYS A 43 0.55 -15.01 -11.36
N ARG A 44 1.52 -15.27 -10.49
CA ARG A 44 2.82 -14.57 -10.48
C ARG A 44 3.94 -15.60 -10.58
N THR A 45 5.05 -15.21 -11.18
CA THR A 45 6.26 -16.02 -11.22
C THR A 45 7.10 -15.72 -9.98
N LEU A 46 7.52 -16.76 -9.28
CA LEU A 46 8.36 -16.64 -8.09
C LEU A 46 9.25 -17.87 -7.94
N ASP A 47 10.56 -17.67 -7.82
CA ASP A 47 11.48 -18.71 -7.37
C ASP A 47 11.42 -18.82 -5.83
N VAL A 48 10.50 -19.67 -5.37
CA VAL A 48 10.28 -19.93 -3.95
C VAL A 48 11.53 -20.51 -3.28
N ALA A 49 12.34 -21.29 -4.01
CA ALA A 49 13.54 -21.91 -3.47
C ALA A 49 14.64 -20.86 -3.23
N ALA A 50 14.89 -19.98 -4.20
CA ALA A 50 15.82 -18.87 -4.06
C ALA A 50 15.40 -17.93 -2.92
N LEU A 51 14.10 -17.58 -2.85
CA LEU A 51 13.60 -16.70 -1.80
C LEU A 51 13.68 -17.34 -0.41
N THR A 52 13.33 -18.63 -0.29
CA THR A 52 13.45 -19.36 0.98
C THR A 52 14.92 -19.45 1.42
N SER A 53 15.84 -19.69 0.49
CA SER A 53 17.28 -19.66 0.76
C SER A 53 17.76 -18.26 1.17
N ALA A 54 17.23 -17.21 0.55
CA ALA A 54 17.56 -15.83 0.90
C ALA A 54 17.04 -15.47 2.30
N ILE A 55 15.88 -15.98 2.72
CA ILE A 55 15.33 -15.80 4.06
C ILE A 55 16.21 -16.54 5.09
N GLY A 56 16.52 -17.82 4.87
CA GLY A 56 17.25 -18.64 5.82
C GLY A 56 16.54 -18.69 7.18
N ASP A 57 17.27 -18.48 8.27
CA ASP A 57 16.71 -18.52 9.64
C ASP A 57 16.13 -17.19 10.13
N ALA A 58 16.03 -16.18 9.25
CA ALA A 58 15.47 -14.89 9.66
C ALA A 58 13.95 -15.00 9.93
N PRO A 59 13.42 -14.27 10.94
CA PRO A 59 12.00 -14.29 11.26
C PRO A 59 11.19 -13.47 10.25
N ILE A 60 11.13 -13.95 9.00
CA ILE A 60 10.48 -13.28 7.88
C ILE A 60 9.45 -14.23 7.28
N LYS A 61 8.23 -13.74 7.11
CA LYS A 61 7.10 -14.43 6.50
C LYS A 61 6.55 -13.59 5.35
N ILE A 62 6.32 -14.20 4.19
CA ILE A 62 5.91 -13.49 2.96
C ILE A 62 4.68 -14.18 2.36
N ALA A 63 3.58 -13.44 2.24
CA ALA A 63 2.38 -13.88 1.52
C ALA A 63 2.25 -13.14 0.19
N ILE A 64 2.00 -13.88 -0.89
CA ILE A 64 1.66 -13.34 -2.21
C ILE A 64 0.23 -13.74 -2.55
N LEU A 65 -0.64 -12.74 -2.70
CA LEU A 65 -2.08 -12.87 -2.89
C LEU A 65 -2.48 -12.42 -4.31
N PRO A 66 -3.65 -12.88 -4.82
CA PRO A 66 -4.19 -12.41 -6.07
C PRO A 66 -4.49 -10.92 -6.06
N ALA A 67 -4.38 -10.30 -7.24
CA ALA A 67 -4.93 -8.97 -7.46
C ALA A 67 -6.45 -9.07 -7.35
N GLY A 68 -7.07 -8.33 -6.43
CA GLY A 68 -8.49 -8.53 -6.13
C GLY A 68 -9.08 -7.81 -4.92
N PRO A 69 -8.32 -7.49 -3.86
CA PRO A 69 -8.85 -6.72 -2.72
C PRO A 69 -8.71 -5.21 -2.92
N ALA A 70 -9.58 -4.42 -2.29
CA ALA A 70 -9.37 -2.98 -2.13
C ALA A 70 -8.11 -2.72 -1.27
N VAL A 71 -7.39 -1.63 -1.54
CA VAL A 71 -6.14 -1.26 -0.83
C VAL A 71 -6.30 -1.26 0.69
N SER A 72 -7.48 -0.88 1.17
CA SER A 72 -7.88 -0.87 2.58
C SER A 72 -7.88 -2.27 3.21
N GLU A 73 -8.21 -3.30 2.44
CA GLU A 73 -8.18 -4.69 2.92
C GLU A 73 -6.74 -5.19 3.01
N VAL A 74 -5.90 -4.88 2.01
CA VAL A 74 -4.51 -5.34 1.92
C VAL A 74 -3.62 -4.70 3.00
N SER A 75 -3.80 -3.41 3.29
CA SER A 75 -2.96 -2.69 4.25
C SER A 75 -3.11 -3.20 5.69
N GLY A 76 -4.27 -3.77 6.03
CA GLY A 76 -4.52 -4.40 7.32
C GLY A 76 -3.98 -5.82 7.46
N LEU A 77 -3.65 -6.50 6.35
CA LEU A 77 -3.28 -7.93 6.37
C LEU A 77 -2.01 -8.24 7.15
N PRO A 78 -0.91 -7.48 7.03
CA PRO A 78 0.28 -7.74 7.82
C PRO A 78 -0.02 -7.73 9.33
N ARG A 79 -0.91 -6.82 9.79
CA ARG A 79 -1.34 -6.73 11.19
C ARG A 79 -2.15 -7.96 11.60
N GLN A 80 -3.10 -8.38 10.78
CA GLN A 80 -3.93 -9.57 11.06
C GLN A 80 -3.07 -10.84 11.14
N LEU A 81 -2.15 -11.03 10.19
CA LEU A 81 -1.23 -12.16 10.20
C LEU A 81 -0.30 -12.13 11.42
N ALA A 82 0.13 -10.94 11.86
CA ALA A 82 1.02 -10.79 13.01
C ALA A 82 0.38 -11.23 14.33
N VAL A 83 -0.93 -11.05 14.47
CA VAL A 83 -1.67 -11.60 15.62
C VAL A 83 -1.55 -13.12 15.67
N SER A 84 -1.54 -13.78 14.51
CA SER A 84 -1.42 -15.24 14.41
C SER A 84 0.02 -15.77 14.39
N LEU A 85 0.99 -14.89 14.09
CA LEU A 85 2.41 -15.20 13.89
C LEU A 85 3.29 -14.18 14.65
N PRO A 86 3.30 -14.22 16.00
CA PRO A 86 4.04 -13.25 16.80
C PRO A 86 5.55 -13.38 16.60
N GLY A 87 6.25 -12.25 16.72
CA GLY A 87 7.72 -12.21 16.63
C GLY A 87 8.28 -12.35 15.22
N GLN A 88 7.46 -12.09 14.19
CA GLN A 88 7.85 -12.17 12.78
C GLN A 88 7.81 -10.79 12.11
N THR A 89 8.60 -10.63 11.06
CA THR A 89 8.40 -9.62 10.01
C THR A 89 7.50 -10.22 8.95
N ILE A 90 6.36 -9.60 8.70
CA ILE A 90 5.35 -10.08 7.77
C ILE A 90 5.25 -9.13 6.60
N ALA A 91 5.44 -9.67 5.39
CA ALA A 91 5.25 -8.99 4.13
C ALA A 91 4.04 -9.59 3.40
N VAL A 92 3.20 -8.72 2.83
CA VAL A 92 2.04 -9.11 2.04
C VAL A 92 2.07 -8.34 0.73
N ILE A 93 1.99 -9.09 -0.37
CA ILE A 93 1.89 -8.55 -1.73
C ILE A 93 0.54 -8.93 -2.31
N ALA A 94 -0.21 -7.95 -2.80
CA ALA A 94 -1.45 -8.17 -3.54
C ALA A 94 -1.48 -7.23 -4.76
N GLY A 95 -1.38 -7.80 -5.96
CA GLY A 95 -1.29 -7.02 -7.19
C GLY A 95 -0.06 -6.13 -7.24
N ARG A 96 -0.27 -4.80 -7.16
CA ARG A 96 0.79 -3.76 -7.13
C ARG A 96 1.13 -3.28 -5.72
N TYR A 97 0.36 -3.72 -4.73
CA TYR A 97 0.49 -3.27 -3.36
C TYR A 97 1.41 -4.22 -2.61
N PHE A 98 2.37 -3.65 -1.90
CA PHE A 98 3.27 -4.41 -1.05
C PHE A 98 3.40 -3.68 0.29
N TYR A 99 2.84 -4.32 1.31
CA TYR A 99 2.87 -3.87 2.69
C TYR A 99 3.71 -4.80 3.53
N ALA A 100 4.47 -4.25 4.48
CA ALA A 100 5.22 -5.03 5.44
C ALA A 100 5.16 -4.39 6.82
N GLY A 101 5.15 -5.23 7.84
CA GLY A 101 5.30 -4.79 9.23
C GLY A 101 6.05 -5.83 10.04
N SER A 102 6.57 -5.43 11.21
CA SER A 102 7.46 -6.29 11.97
C SER A 102 7.30 -6.13 13.47
N GLU A 103 7.31 -7.27 14.17
CA GLU A 103 7.38 -7.31 15.63
C GLU A 103 8.82 -7.22 16.16
N VAL A 104 9.82 -7.41 15.31
CA VAL A 104 11.25 -7.52 15.69
C VAL A 104 12.10 -6.31 15.27
N LEU A 105 11.68 -5.61 14.22
CA LEU A 105 12.34 -4.39 13.76
C LEU A 105 11.77 -3.16 14.46
N CYS A 106 12.52 -2.07 14.38
CA CYS A 106 12.01 -0.77 14.80
C CYS A 106 10.86 -0.27 13.93
N ASP A 107 10.07 0.64 14.51
CA ASP A 107 8.89 1.16 13.86
C ASP A 107 9.19 1.72 12.46
N GLY A 108 8.34 1.35 11.49
CA GLY A 108 8.47 1.73 10.08
C GLY A 108 9.61 1.06 9.29
N GLU A 109 10.56 0.35 9.90
CA GLU A 109 11.72 -0.22 9.18
C GLU A 109 11.33 -1.32 8.18
N ALA A 110 10.36 -2.17 8.53
CA ALA A 110 9.83 -3.17 7.61
C ALA A 110 9.13 -2.52 6.41
N GLY A 111 8.38 -1.44 6.65
CA GLY A 111 7.81 -0.61 5.59
C GLY A 111 8.89 0.01 4.71
N LYS A 112 10.00 0.50 5.29
CA LYS A 112 11.14 1.11 4.56
C LYS A 112 11.79 0.10 3.63
N ALA A 113 12.01 -1.11 4.12
CA ALA A 113 12.51 -2.21 3.32
C ALA A 113 11.56 -2.53 2.15
N ALA A 114 10.24 -2.60 2.39
CA ALA A 114 9.26 -2.89 1.35
C ALA A 114 9.22 -1.79 0.29
N SER A 115 9.10 -0.52 0.69
CA SER A 115 9.14 0.62 -0.23
C SER A 115 10.45 0.67 -1.03
N GLY A 116 11.58 0.43 -0.40
CA GLY A 116 12.89 0.40 -1.07
C GLY A 116 12.97 -0.70 -2.13
N ALA A 117 12.48 -1.90 -1.80
CA ALA A 117 12.43 -3.03 -2.73
C ALA A 117 11.50 -2.76 -3.93
N ILE A 118 10.35 -2.14 -3.70
CA ILE A 118 9.40 -1.72 -4.75
C ILE A 118 10.05 -0.69 -5.66
N ASN A 119 10.56 0.40 -5.09
CA ASN A 119 11.11 1.52 -5.86
C ASN A 119 12.34 1.09 -6.70
N ALA A 120 13.13 0.14 -6.21
CA ALA A 120 14.25 -0.42 -6.95
C ALA A 120 13.83 -1.37 -8.09
N ASN A 121 12.57 -1.83 -8.09
CA ASN A 121 12.05 -2.86 -8.97
C ASN A 121 10.65 -2.51 -9.54
N GLU A 122 10.33 -1.21 -9.72
CA GLU A 122 9.00 -0.72 -10.12
C GLU A 122 8.45 -1.41 -11.39
N THR A 123 9.33 -1.67 -12.35
CA THR A 123 9.00 -2.35 -13.61
C THR A 123 8.41 -3.75 -13.44
N PHE A 124 8.66 -4.42 -12.31
CA PHE A 124 8.17 -5.77 -12.00
C PHE A 124 6.81 -5.77 -11.28
N LEU A 125 6.37 -4.63 -10.74
CA LEU A 125 5.08 -4.53 -10.05
C LEU A 125 3.97 -4.03 -10.99
N ASP A 126 4.33 -3.17 -11.94
CA ASP A 126 3.42 -2.60 -12.94
C ASP A 126 3.08 -3.57 -14.08
N ALA A 127 3.97 -4.52 -14.38
CA ALA A 127 3.75 -5.48 -15.44
C ALA A 127 2.82 -6.63 -14.98
N ASN A 128 1.93 -7.00 -15.90
CA ASN A 128 0.95 -8.10 -15.98
C ASN A 128 1.15 -9.36 -15.10
N GLU A 129 0.17 -10.28 -15.13
CA GLU A 129 0.13 -11.63 -14.50
C GLU A 129 1.36 -12.55 -14.81
N SER A 130 2.50 -12.03 -15.26
CA SER A 130 3.72 -12.78 -15.59
C SER A 130 5.01 -12.21 -15.00
N SER A 131 4.96 -11.12 -14.22
CA SER A 131 6.16 -10.52 -13.64
C SER A 131 6.80 -11.40 -12.58
N ASP A 132 8.13 -11.51 -12.65
CA ASP A 132 8.94 -12.24 -11.68
C ASP A 132 9.24 -11.36 -10.46
N LEU A 133 8.72 -11.76 -9.29
CA LEU A 133 8.87 -11.02 -8.03
C LEU A 133 10.15 -11.41 -7.27
N THR A 134 10.91 -12.40 -7.75
CA THR A 134 12.03 -13.00 -7.01
C THR A 134 13.06 -11.96 -6.59
N LYS A 135 13.45 -11.05 -7.51
CA LYS A 135 14.45 -10.02 -7.22
C LYS A 135 13.94 -9.02 -6.18
N ALA A 136 12.74 -8.48 -6.36
CA ALA A 136 12.16 -7.52 -5.43
C ALA A 136 12.03 -8.10 -4.01
N LEU A 137 11.59 -9.35 -3.90
CA LEU A 137 11.49 -10.03 -2.61
C LEU A 137 12.83 -10.35 -1.98
N THR A 138 13.85 -10.68 -2.78
CA THR A 138 15.22 -10.90 -2.29
C THR A 138 15.86 -9.61 -1.79
N ASP A 139 15.64 -8.49 -2.50
CA ASP A 139 16.09 -7.16 -2.09
C ASP A 139 15.41 -6.74 -0.77
N PHE A 140 14.11 -7.00 -0.64
CA PHE A 140 13.36 -6.79 0.61
C PHE A 140 13.95 -7.59 1.78
N VAL A 141 14.18 -8.90 1.59
CA VAL A 141 14.77 -9.76 2.63
C VAL A 141 16.14 -9.26 3.05
N THR A 142 16.95 -8.82 2.09
CA THR A 142 18.28 -8.23 2.35
C THR A 142 18.15 -6.96 3.19
N ALA A 143 17.23 -6.06 2.84
CA ALA A 143 16.97 -4.83 3.58
C ALA A 143 16.45 -5.11 5.00
N VAL A 144 15.52 -6.06 5.18
CA VAL A 144 15.01 -6.48 6.49
C VAL A 144 16.11 -7.06 7.38
N LYS A 145 17.03 -7.85 6.81
CA LYS A 145 18.18 -8.40 7.55
C LYS A 145 19.17 -7.33 8.00
N ALA A 146 19.32 -6.27 7.22
CA ALA A 146 20.18 -5.14 7.53
C ALA A 146 19.52 -4.10 8.46
N ALA A 147 18.20 -4.17 8.63
CA ALA A 147 17.45 -3.19 9.39
C ALA A 147 17.74 -3.25 10.90
N PRO A 148 17.70 -2.11 11.62
CA PRO A 148 17.88 -2.07 13.06
C PRO A 148 16.78 -2.88 13.79
N LYS A 149 17.22 -3.74 14.71
CA LYS A 149 16.31 -4.44 15.64
C LYS A 149 15.98 -3.52 16.80
N CYS A 150 14.73 -3.53 17.23
CA CYS A 150 14.34 -2.71 18.38
C CYS A 150 14.52 -3.48 19.68
N GLU A 151 15.43 -3.00 20.53
CA GLU A 151 15.57 -3.51 21.89
C GLU A 151 14.52 -2.86 22.80
N GLY A 152 13.65 -3.68 23.39
CA GLY A 152 12.64 -3.22 24.36
C GLY A 152 11.26 -2.88 23.78
N THR A 153 10.40 -2.31 24.63
CA THR A 153 9.01 -1.95 24.33
C THR A 153 8.83 -0.52 23.82
N ALA A 154 9.82 0.35 24.04
CA ALA A 154 9.70 1.80 23.79
C ALA A 154 9.77 2.23 22.32
N GLY A 155 10.26 1.35 21.42
CA GLY A 155 10.31 1.61 19.96
C GLY A 155 9.17 0.95 19.17
N ARG A 156 8.15 0.43 19.85
CA ARG A 156 7.03 -0.33 19.28
C ARG A 156 5.85 0.58 18.92
N GLY A 157 6.08 1.62 18.12
CA GLY A 157 5.02 2.40 17.48
C GLY A 157 4.13 1.54 16.57
N ASP A 158 3.24 2.13 15.78
CA ASP A 158 2.29 1.39 14.91
C ASP A 158 3.04 0.58 13.83
N ARG A 159 3.52 -0.62 14.21
CA ARG A 159 4.43 -1.50 13.43
C ARG A 159 3.88 -1.98 12.09
N TYR A 160 2.63 -1.65 11.84
CA TYR A 160 1.82 -2.01 10.69
C TYR A 160 1.05 -0.78 10.18
N GLY A 161 1.61 0.41 10.32
CA GLY A 161 1.03 1.63 9.77
C GLY A 161 0.78 1.48 8.27
N ALA A 162 -0.37 1.96 7.80
CA ALA A 162 -0.74 1.97 6.38
C ALA A 162 0.17 2.89 5.52
N THR A 163 1.19 3.48 6.13
CA THR A 163 2.15 4.39 5.55
C THR A 163 3.20 3.60 4.76
N PRO A 164 3.20 3.62 3.42
CA PRO A 164 4.39 3.24 2.67
C PRO A 164 5.54 4.10 3.20
N ALA A 165 6.64 3.47 3.55
CA ALA A 165 7.65 4.14 4.32
C ALA A 165 8.20 5.39 3.65
N THR A 166 8.07 6.48 4.37
CA THR A 166 8.88 7.65 4.15
C THR A 166 10.05 7.67 5.09
N THR A 167 11.16 8.17 4.58
CA THR A 167 12.30 8.60 5.37
C THR A 167 11.87 9.75 6.26
N ASP A 168 11.29 9.44 7.42
CA ASP A 168 11.32 10.32 8.56
C ASP A 168 12.75 10.31 9.08
N VAL A 169 13.49 11.35 8.71
CA VAL A 169 14.72 11.73 9.41
C VAL A 169 14.25 12.22 10.77
N ALA A 170 14.49 11.43 11.81
CA ALA A 170 14.28 11.86 13.19
C ALA A 170 14.94 13.23 13.40
N GLY A 171 14.24 14.08 14.15
CA GLY A 171 14.71 15.41 14.51
C GLY A 171 16.15 15.36 15.01
N VAL A 172 16.97 16.23 14.43
CA VAL A 172 18.32 16.51 14.88
C VAL A 172 18.21 17.18 16.24
N ASP A 173 18.50 16.45 17.32
CA ASP A 173 19.05 17.08 18.51
C ASP A 173 20.58 17.06 18.37
N ASP A 174 21.15 18.26 18.33
CA ASP A 174 22.57 18.52 18.39
C ASP A 174 23.20 17.84 19.61
N THR A 175 24.02 16.82 19.38
CA THR A 175 25.28 16.61 20.11
C THR A 175 26.13 15.57 19.37
N THR A 176 27.10 16.08 18.61
CA THR A 176 28.43 15.49 18.41
C THR A 176 28.61 14.01 18.83
N THR A 177 28.42 13.08 17.89
CA THR A 177 29.26 11.88 17.79
C THR A 177 29.40 11.53 16.32
N VAL A 178 30.40 12.15 15.69
CA VAL A 178 30.97 11.69 14.43
C VAL A 178 31.70 10.40 14.74
N LEU A 179 31.13 9.25 14.39
CA LEU A 179 31.89 8.02 14.27
C LEU A 179 32.09 7.67 12.79
N PRO A 180 33.35 7.61 12.33
CA PRO A 180 33.70 7.43 10.93
C PRO A 180 33.72 5.95 10.56
N PHE A 181 32.97 5.57 9.53
CA PHE A 181 33.33 4.42 8.71
C PHE A 181 33.86 4.94 7.38
N VAL A 182 35.17 5.20 7.39
CA VAL A 182 36.00 5.25 6.18
C VAL A 182 36.37 3.80 5.85
N LEU A 183 36.02 3.37 4.64
CA LEU A 183 36.71 2.42 3.76
C LEU A 183 35.71 2.12 2.61
N GLY A 184 35.81 2.60 1.38
CA GLY A 184 36.74 3.50 0.71
C GLY A 184 36.22 3.77 -0.71
N GLY A 185 36.53 4.95 -1.26
CA GLY A 185 36.81 5.08 -2.69
C GLY A 185 35.68 5.39 -3.69
N VAL A 186 34.74 6.32 -3.44
CA VAL A 186 33.96 6.99 -4.52
C VAL A 186 33.57 8.43 -4.10
N GLY A 187 34.53 9.22 -3.61
CA GLY A 187 34.22 10.48 -2.90
C GLY A 187 33.94 11.72 -3.76
N LEU A 188 34.20 11.71 -5.07
CA LEU A 188 34.30 12.96 -5.84
C LEU A 188 33.28 13.14 -6.98
N LEU A 189 32.48 12.12 -7.32
CA LEU A 189 31.36 12.26 -8.27
C LEU A 189 30.00 12.49 -7.57
N VAL A 190 29.89 12.19 -6.27
CA VAL A 190 28.64 12.31 -5.50
C VAL A 190 28.33 13.75 -5.08
N ALA A 191 29.34 14.61 -4.92
CA ALA A 191 29.14 15.99 -4.44
C ALA A 191 28.35 16.86 -5.43
N GLY A 192 28.57 16.71 -6.75
CA GLY A 192 27.83 17.45 -7.78
C GLY A 192 26.37 17.01 -7.92
N LEU A 193 26.11 15.70 -7.78
CA LEU A 193 24.76 15.12 -7.84
C LEU A 193 23.96 15.39 -6.55
N ALA A 194 24.61 15.42 -5.39
CA ALA A 194 23.98 15.75 -4.12
C ALA A 194 23.45 17.19 -4.09
N VAL A 195 24.17 18.15 -4.68
CA VAL A 195 23.72 19.55 -4.78
C VAL A 195 22.57 19.72 -5.79
N TRP A 196 22.58 18.99 -6.90
CA TRP A 196 21.46 19.01 -7.86
C TRP A 196 20.20 18.33 -7.30
N VAL A 197 20.34 17.23 -6.56
CA VAL A 197 19.22 16.54 -5.89
C VAL A 197 18.66 17.37 -4.72
N THR A 198 19.48 18.13 -4.00
CA THR A 198 18.95 19.04 -2.95
C THR A 198 18.25 20.26 -3.52
N LEU A 199 18.72 20.82 -4.64
CA LEU A 199 18.08 21.95 -5.32
C LEU A 199 16.74 21.59 -6.00
N THR A 200 16.59 20.36 -6.50
CA THR A 200 15.32 19.85 -7.03
C THR A 200 14.35 19.41 -5.93
N ARG A 201 14.85 18.85 -4.81
CA ARG A 201 14.04 18.50 -3.62
C ARG A 201 13.42 19.71 -2.93
N GLY A 202 14.03 20.89 -2.99
CA GLY A 202 13.47 22.11 -2.39
C GLY A 202 12.09 22.49 -2.96
N ARG A 203 11.90 22.33 -4.28
CA ARG A 203 10.61 22.60 -4.94
C ARG A 203 9.59 21.48 -4.75
N ALA A 204 10.03 20.23 -4.74
CA ALA A 204 9.16 19.08 -4.48
C ALA A 204 8.55 19.10 -3.07
N ARG A 205 9.35 19.51 -2.06
CA ARG A 205 8.87 19.67 -0.67
C ARG A 205 7.78 20.74 -0.55
N GLY A 206 7.95 21.87 -1.24
CA GLY A 206 6.95 22.94 -1.25
C GLY A 206 5.60 22.50 -1.83
N ARG A 207 5.61 21.74 -2.94
CA ARG A 207 4.38 21.22 -3.55
C ARG A 207 3.69 20.16 -2.70
N ALA A 208 4.44 19.22 -2.14
CA ALA A 208 3.87 18.18 -1.27
C ALA A 208 3.21 18.80 -0.03
N GLN A 209 3.78 19.87 0.52
CA GLN A 209 3.21 20.56 1.69
C GLN A 209 1.95 21.37 1.35
N ALA A 210 1.89 21.98 0.16
CA ALA A 210 0.67 22.61 -0.34
C ALA A 210 -0.44 21.56 -0.54
N LEU A 211 -0.15 20.48 -1.26
CA LEU A 211 -1.09 19.38 -1.50
C LEU A 211 -1.58 18.72 -0.22
N ARG A 212 -0.71 18.58 0.79
CA ARG A 212 -1.09 18.06 2.12
C ARG A 212 -2.09 18.97 2.82
N THR A 213 -1.90 20.27 2.72
CA THR A 213 -2.79 21.26 3.34
C THR A 213 -4.16 21.24 2.65
N ASP A 214 -4.16 21.17 1.32
CA ASP A 214 -5.39 21.07 0.52
C ASP A 214 -6.13 19.76 0.79
N ALA A 215 -5.41 18.64 0.84
CA ALA A 215 -5.98 17.32 1.13
C ALA A 215 -6.63 17.29 2.53
N ARG A 216 -5.97 17.86 3.55
CA ARG A 216 -6.54 18.00 4.90
C ARG A 216 -7.82 18.83 4.89
N ALA A 217 -7.77 20.00 4.25
CA ALA A 217 -8.93 20.88 4.16
C ALA A 217 -10.14 20.20 3.50
N LEU A 218 -9.90 19.39 2.46
CA LEU A 218 -10.97 18.61 1.81
C LEU A 218 -11.52 17.49 2.70
N VAL A 219 -10.65 16.76 3.40
CA VAL A 219 -11.08 15.69 4.33
C VAL A 219 -11.87 16.28 5.50
N ASP A 220 -11.39 17.36 6.11
CA ASP A 220 -12.08 18.03 7.21
C ASP A 220 -13.44 18.59 6.77
N ARG A 221 -13.49 19.20 5.58
CA ARG A 221 -14.76 19.67 4.97
C ARG A 221 -15.71 18.51 4.71
N LEU A 222 -15.23 17.39 4.16
CA LEU A 222 -16.05 16.21 3.94
C LEU A 222 -16.58 15.65 5.27
N GLY A 223 -15.76 15.63 6.32
CA GLY A 223 -16.18 15.20 7.66
C GLY A 223 -17.31 16.06 8.23
N ALA A 224 -17.26 17.37 8.02
CA ALA A 224 -18.34 18.28 8.40
C ALA A 224 -19.64 17.97 7.65
N GLU A 225 -19.59 17.82 6.31
CA GLU A 225 -20.78 17.50 5.49
C GLU A 225 -21.37 16.12 5.83
N VAL A 226 -20.52 15.14 6.17
CA VAL A 226 -20.96 13.79 6.57
C VAL A 226 -21.65 13.80 7.93
N THR A 227 -21.23 14.66 8.86
CA THR A 227 -21.81 14.73 10.21
C THR A 227 -23.27 15.23 10.17
N ASP A 228 -23.61 16.05 9.18
CA ASP A 228 -24.97 16.56 8.97
C ASP A 228 -25.89 15.56 8.25
N LEU A 229 -25.36 14.45 7.73
CA LEU A 229 -26.12 13.45 6.98
C LEU A 229 -26.70 12.36 7.89
N PRO A 230 -27.94 11.91 7.64
CA PRO A 230 -28.50 10.77 8.34
C PRO A 230 -27.80 9.46 7.91
N GLU A 231 -27.71 8.48 8.83
CA GLU A 231 -27.03 7.19 8.63
C GLU A 231 -27.50 6.39 7.40
N SER A 232 -28.69 6.70 6.88
CA SER A 232 -29.27 6.09 5.67
C SER A 232 -28.45 6.29 4.38
N HIS A 233 -27.42 7.16 4.37
CA HIS A 233 -26.59 7.45 3.20
C HIS A 233 -25.11 7.17 3.46
N PRO A 234 -24.70 5.88 3.61
CA PRO A 234 -23.35 5.51 4.07
C PRO A 234 -22.24 5.77 3.04
N GLY A 235 -22.59 6.12 1.79
CA GLY A 235 -21.61 6.34 0.72
C GLY A 235 -20.61 7.45 1.06
N ALA A 236 -21.10 8.60 1.52
CA ALA A 236 -20.26 9.74 1.90
C ALA A 236 -19.41 9.43 3.15
N ALA A 237 -20.01 8.79 4.16
CA ALA A 237 -19.29 8.39 5.39
C ALA A 237 -18.17 7.38 5.11
N ARG A 238 -18.42 6.41 4.22
CA ARG A 238 -17.40 5.45 3.77
C ARG A 238 -16.24 6.14 3.08
N LYS A 239 -16.54 7.07 2.15
CA LYS A 239 -15.53 7.85 1.44
C LYS A 239 -14.72 8.75 2.37
N HIS A 240 -15.34 9.31 3.40
CA HIS A 240 -14.64 10.06 4.45
C HIS A 240 -13.65 9.15 5.21
N GLY A 241 -14.09 7.96 5.63
CA GLY A 241 -13.22 6.99 6.29
C GLY A 241 -12.04 6.54 5.40
N GLU A 242 -12.30 6.28 4.12
CA GLU A 242 -11.27 5.98 3.11
C GLU A 242 -10.26 7.13 2.95
N ALA A 243 -10.75 8.35 2.75
CA ALA A 243 -9.90 9.53 2.56
C ALA A 243 -9.07 9.84 3.81
N ALA A 244 -9.65 9.72 5.01
CA ALA A 244 -8.94 9.91 6.27
C ALA A 244 -7.84 8.85 6.47
N ALA A 245 -8.12 7.58 6.15
CA ALA A 245 -7.13 6.51 6.22
C ALA A 245 -5.97 6.74 5.22
N LEU A 246 -6.28 7.14 3.98
CA LEU A 246 -5.28 7.50 2.99
C LEU A 246 -4.45 8.70 3.45
N LEU A 247 -5.08 9.73 4.03
CA LEU A 247 -4.40 10.94 4.49
C LEU A 247 -3.39 10.67 5.61
N LEU A 248 -3.70 9.73 6.52
CA LEU A 248 -2.78 9.32 7.59
C LEU A 248 -1.52 8.65 7.02
N GLY A 249 -1.65 7.91 5.91
CA GLY A 249 -0.54 7.25 5.22
C GLY A 249 0.13 8.08 4.13
N ALA A 250 -0.44 9.24 3.75
CA ALA A 250 0.00 10.03 2.61
C ALA A 250 1.21 10.91 2.95
N THR A 251 2.20 10.85 2.07
CA THR A 251 3.49 11.51 2.26
C THR A 251 4.11 12.03 0.95
N THR A 252 3.66 11.49 -0.18
CA THR A 252 4.04 11.94 -1.52
C THR A 252 2.93 12.78 -2.14
N ASP A 253 3.29 13.60 -3.13
CA ASP A 253 2.36 14.36 -3.95
C ASP A 253 1.28 13.48 -4.60
N VAL A 254 1.66 12.34 -5.19
CA VAL A 254 0.73 11.37 -5.79
C VAL A 254 -0.26 10.83 -4.75
N GLN A 255 0.21 10.54 -3.53
CA GLN A 255 -0.65 10.06 -2.46
C GLN A 255 -1.61 11.15 -1.97
N PHE A 256 -1.14 12.39 -1.80
CA PHE A 256 -2.02 13.50 -1.47
C PHE A 256 -3.04 13.77 -2.57
N ASP A 257 -2.69 13.60 -3.84
CA ASP A 257 -3.65 13.72 -4.93
C ASP A 257 -4.72 12.60 -4.90
N ALA A 258 -4.34 11.37 -4.55
CA ALA A 258 -5.29 10.28 -4.31
C ALA A 258 -6.25 10.59 -3.14
N VAL A 259 -5.76 11.18 -2.06
CA VAL A 259 -6.60 11.68 -0.96
C VAL A 259 -7.57 12.74 -1.45
N ARG A 260 -7.10 13.74 -2.21
CA ARG A 260 -7.94 14.83 -2.76
C ARG A 260 -9.07 14.27 -3.63
N ARG A 261 -8.77 13.35 -4.55
CA ARG A 261 -9.78 12.69 -5.41
C ARG A 261 -10.81 11.94 -4.59
N THR A 262 -10.36 11.14 -3.62
CA THR A 262 -11.26 10.37 -2.74
C THR A 262 -12.16 11.28 -1.91
N ALA A 263 -11.62 12.39 -1.41
CA ALA A 263 -12.39 13.39 -0.67
C ALA A 263 -13.42 14.10 -1.57
N VAL A 264 -13.06 14.45 -2.81
CA VAL A 264 -13.98 15.04 -3.80
C VAL A 264 -15.09 14.07 -4.17
N ASP A 265 -14.80 12.80 -4.41
CA ASP A 265 -15.82 11.76 -4.65
C ASP A 265 -16.79 11.64 -3.45
N GLY A 266 -16.26 11.75 -2.23
CA GLY A 266 -17.07 11.82 -1.01
C GLY A 266 -17.97 13.04 -0.96
N LEU A 267 -17.48 14.21 -1.37
CA LEU A 267 -18.26 15.45 -1.43
C LEU A 267 -19.37 15.37 -2.50
N VAL A 268 -19.10 14.75 -3.65
CA VAL A 268 -20.12 14.46 -4.68
C VAL A 268 -21.21 13.56 -4.10
N ALA A 269 -20.82 12.49 -3.40
CA ALA A 269 -21.77 11.58 -2.75
C ALA A 269 -22.59 12.27 -1.65
N ALA A 270 -21.96 13.11 -0.83
CA ALA A 270 -22.63 13.90 0.20
C ALA A 270 -23.66 14.86 -0.42
N ARG A 271 -23.28 15.57 -1.49
CA ARG A 271 -24.16 16.48 -2.22
C ARG A 271 -25.37 15.76 -2.81
N ALA A 272 -25.17 14.59 -3.42
CA ALA A 272 -26.26 13.77 -3.94
C ALA A 272 -27.26 13.39 -2.83
N ALA A 273 -26.75 12.92 -1.69
CA ALA A 273 -27.58 12.59 -0.52
C ALA A 273 -28.37 13.81 0.01
N ARG A 274 -27.75 14.99 0.08
CA ARG A 274 -28.45 16.23 0.49
C ARG A 274 -29.60 16.59 -0.45
N VAL A 275 -29.38 16.46 -1.77
CA VAL A 275 -30.42 16.72 -2.78
C VAL A 275 -31.58 15.73 -2.65
N GLU A 276 -31.28 14.45 -2.45
CA GLU A 276 -32.31 13.40 -2.22
C GLU A 276 -33.14 13.68 -0.96
N LEU A 277 -32.52 14.25 0.08
CA LEU A 277 -33.19 14.65 1.33
C LEU A 277 -33.91 16.01 1.23
N GLY A 278 -33.88 16.68 0.08
CA GLY A 278 -34.45 18.02 -0.09
C GLY A 278 -33.71 19.12 0.68
N LEU A 279 -32.48 18.86 1.10
CA LEU A 279 -31.59 19.82 1.76
C LEU A 279 -30.84 20.66 0.72
N PRO A 280 -30.36 21.87 1.08
CA PRO A 280 -29.45 22.62 0.23
C PRO A 280 -28.23 21.77 -0.13
N ALA A 281 -27.79 21.82 -1.38
CA ALA A 281 -26.76 20.94 -1.94
C ALA A 281 -25.34 21.10 -1.33
N GLY A 282 -25.18 22.03 -0.38
CA GLY A 282 -23.90 22.35 0.23
C GLY A 282 -23.04 23.29 -0.61
N ALA A 283 -21.81 23.51 -0.19
CA ALA A 283 -20.85 24.37 -0.88
C ALA A 283 -20.36 23.75 -2.20
N GLU A 284 -19.88 24.58 -3.12
CA GLU A 284 -19.40 24.15 -4.43
C GLU A 284 -18.23 23.17 -4.32
N ILE A 285 -18.27 22.11 -5.15
CA ILE A 285 -17.25 21.07 -5.16
C ILE A 285 -16.04 21.63 -5.91
N PRO A 286 -14.85 21.65 -5.31
CA PRO A 286 -13.67 22.16 -5.99
C PRO A 286 -13.36 21.29 -7.21
N GLU A 287 -13.17 21.94 -8.35
CA GLU A 287 -12.73 21.29 -9.57
C GLU A 287 -11.25 20.91 -9.38
N LEU A 288 -10.95 19.62 -9.50
CA LEU A 288 -9.56 19.18 -9.49
C LEU A 288 -9.01 19.51 -10.87
N ASP A 289 -8.04 20.42 -10.94
CA ASP A 289 -7.32 20.71 -12.18
C ASP A 289 -6.88 19.39 -12.82
N HIS A 290 -7.58 19.00 -13.88
CA HIS A 290 -7.18 17.90 -14.72
C HIS A 290 -5.99 18.42 -15.51
N GLU A 291 -4.76 18.32 -15.00
CA GLU A 291 -3.60 18.47 -15.87
C GLU A 291 -3.63 17.25 -16.79
N PRO A 292 -4.00 17.40 -18.07
CA PRO A 292 -4.10 16.26 -18.94
C PRO A 292 -2.67 15.77 -19.14
N LEU A 293 -2.43 14.49 -18.81
CA LEU A 293 -1.24 13.78 -19.25
C LEU A 293 -1.05 14.08 -20.74
N SER A 294 0.05 14.78 -21.06
CA SER A 294 0.42 15.24 -22.39
C SER A 294 -0.05 14.29 -23.48
N GLY A 295 -1.12 14.68 -24.19
CA GLY A 295 -1.38 14.15 -25.52
C GLY A 295 -0.24 14.59 -26.45
N PRO A 296 0.20 13.75 -27.39
CA PRO A 296 1.27 14.12 -28.31
C PRO A 296 0.83 15.33 -29.14
N SER A 297 1.64 16.39 -29.09
CA SER A 297 1.55 17.55 -29.98
C SER A 297 1.57 17.09 -31.44
N ARG A 298 0.39 16.89 -32.03
CA ARG A 298 0.23 16.98 -33.48
C ARG A 298 0.07 18.46 -33.82
N VAL A 299 1.20 19.11 -34.07
CA VAL A 299 1.22 20.35 -34.84
C VAL A 299 1.36 19.95 -36.31
N THR A 300 0.20 19.95 -36.96
CA THR A 300 -0.11 20.33 -38.35
C THR A 300 0.97 20.23 -39.43
N ALA A 301 0.60 19.52 -40.49
CA ALA A 301 1.03 19.80 -41.85
C ALA A 301 0.52 21.19 -42.28
N ASP A 302 1.42 21.99 -42.82
CA ASP A 302 1.24 22.79 -44.04
C ASP A 302 2.64 23.04 -44.66
#